data_AF-A0A2S7T4U3-F1
#
_entry.id   AF-A0A2S7T4U3-F1
#
_cell.length_a   1.000
_cell.length_b   1.000
_cell.length_c   1.000
_cell.angle_alpha   90.00
_cell.angle_beta   90.00
_cell.angle_gamma   90.00
#
_symmetry.space_group_name_H-M   'P 1'
#
loop_
_entity.id
_entity.type
_entity.pdbx_description
1 polymer ?
#
loop_
_entity_poly.entity_id
_entity_poly.type
_entity_poly.pdbx_seq_one_letter_code
_entity_poly.pdbx_strand_id
1 'polypeptide(L)'
;MEQQKLPNATTALILGIVSFICCCFSNGIGGVIMAGIALFLTKKDTSTYNENPELYTNFGTVKTAKIISWISMVISLIIVGILVFQIIEAGGIQAWFEQSQQRQQEILDQFGIELE
;
A
#
# COMPACT_ATOMS: atom_id res chain seq x y z
N MET A 1 -22.83 -1.77 -31.68
CA MET A 1 -21.39 -1.75 -31.34
C MET A 1 -21.19 -2.64 -30.13
N GLU A 2 -20.23 -3.57 -30.18
CA GLU A 2 -19.95 -4.43 -29.04
C GLU A 2 -19.36 -3.58 -27.91
N GLN A 3 -20.05 -3.60 -26.79
CA GLN A 3 -19.77 -2.79 -25.62
C GLN A 3 -18.49 -3.33 -24.94
N GLN A 4 -17.40 -2.56 -24.97
CA GLN A 4 -16.09 -3.04 -24.52
C GLN A 4 -15.93 -2.85 -23.01
N LYS A 5 -15.40 -3.86 -22.31
CA LYS A 5 -15.06 -3.71 -20.88
C LYS A 5 -13.90 -2.72 -20.76
N LEU A 6 -14.00 -1.80 -19.79
CA LEU A 6 -12.90 -0.89 -19.47
C LEU A 6 -11.63 -1.72 -19.14
N PRO A 7 -10.54 -1.60 -19.94
CA PRO A 7 -9.36 -2.46 -19.82
C PRO A 7 -8.65 -2.31 -18.46
N ASN A 8 -8.81 -1.17 -17.83
CA ASN A 8 -8.14 -0.82 -16.58
C ASN A 8 -8.97 -1.15 -15.34
N ALA A 9 -10.24 -1.56 -15.48
CA ALA A 9 -11.10 -1.88 -14.33
C ALA A 9 -10.56 -3.07 -13.52
N THR A 10 -10.06 -4.11 -14.20
CA THR A 10 -9.43 -5.27 -13.57
C THR A 10 -8.07 -4.92 -12.97
N THR A 11 -7.26 -4.14 -13.69
CA THR A 11 -5.94 -3.69 -13.24
C THR A 11 -6.02 -2.83 -11.98
N ALA A 12 -6.98 -1.90 -11.92
CA ALA A 12 -7.23 -1.08 -10.74
C ALA A 12 -7.70 -1.88 -9.53
N LEU A 13 -8.55 -2.90 -9.74
CA LEU A 13 -8.99 -3.81 -8.68
C LEU A 13 -7.82 -4.62 -8.12
N ILE A 14 -6.98 -5.19 -8.99
CA ILE A 14 -5.79 -5.95 -8.60
C ILE A 14 -4.81 -5.04 -7.86
N LEU A 15 -4.54 -3.83 -8.38
CA LEU A 15 -3.66 -2.87 -7.70
C LEU A 15 -4.17 -2.49 -6.30
N GLY A 16 -5.49 -2.34 -6.11
CA GLY A 16 -6.07 -2.05 -4.80
C GLY A 16 -5.88 -3.19 -3.80
N ILE A 17 -6.05 -4.44 -4.25
CA ILE A 17 -5.85 -5.63 -3.41
C ILE A 17 -4.36 -5.84 -3.09
N VAL A 18 -3.49 -5.68 -4.09
CA VAL A 18 -2.03 -5.79 -3.91
C VAL A 18 -1.51 -4.70 -2.98
N SER A 19 -2.07 -3.48 -3.03
CA SER A 19 -1.75 -2.41 -2.08
C SER A 19 -2.08 -2.79 -0.63
N PHE A 20 -3.20 -3.48 -0.39
CA PHE A 20 -3.57 -3.96 0.94
C PHE A 20 -2.58 -4.99 1.49
N ILE A 21 -2.13 -5.93 0.65
CA ILE A 21 -1.11 -6.92 1.04
C ILE A 21 0.23 -6.22 1.26
N CYS A 22 0.64 -5.32 0.37
CA CYS A 22 1.91 -4.61 0.45
C CYS A 22 1.99 -3.68 1.66
N CYS A 23 0.86 -3.13 2.14
CA CYS A 23 0.78 -2.32 3.36
C CYS A 23 1.38 -3.04 4.59
N CYS A 24 1.18 -4.36 4.70
CA CYS A 24 1.66 -5.14 5.84
C CYS A 24 3.14 -5.57 5.73
N PHE A 25 3.67 -5.69 4.51
CA PHE A 25 5.04 -6.20 4.29
C PHE A 25 6.11 -5.09 4.10
N SER A 26 5.71 -3.85 3.84
CA SER A 26 6.62 -2.75 3.48
C SER A 26 6.60 -1.55 4.45
N ASN A 27 6.19 -1.75 5.71
CA ASN A 27 5.99 -0.66 6.69
C ASN A 27 5.07 0.46 6.17
N GLY A 28 4.04 0.11 5.37
CA GLY A 28 3.06 1.05 4.83
C GLY A 28 3.49 1.88 3.61
N ILE A 29 4.80 2.12 3.38
CA ILE A 29 5.28 3.03 2.33
C ILE A 29 4.95 2.51 0.92
N GLY A 30 5.14 1.22 0.67
CA GLY A 30 4.78 0.61 -0.62
C GLY A 30 3.28 0.63 -0.88
N GLY A 31 2.48 0.50 0.19
CA GLY A 31 1.02 0.56 0.15
C GLY A 31 0.51 1.92 -0.33
N VAL A 32 1.09 3.02 0.16
CA VAL A 32 0.71 4.39 -0.20
C VAL A 32 1.00 4.71 -1.68
N ILE A 33 2.16 4.31 -2.19
CA ILE A 33 2.55 4.57 -3.59
C ILE A 33 1.66 3.78 -4.55
N MET A 34 1.44 2.48 -4.30
CA MET A 34 0.55 1.65 -5.11
C MET A 34 -0.90 2.15 -5.08
N ALA A 35 -1.41 2.55 -3.91
CA ALA A 35 -2.76 3.13 -3.79
C ALA A 35 -2.88 4.44 -4.57
N GLY A 36 -1.84 5.29 -4.56
CA GLY A 36 -1.79 6.52 -5.34
C GLY A 36 -1.86 6.27 -6.85
N ILE A 37 -1.11 5.28 -7.36
CA ILE A 37 -1.15 4.90 -8.78
C ILE A 37 -2.53 4.34 -9.15
N ALA A 38 -3.14 3.51 -8.29
CA ALA A 38 -4.48 2.97 -8.49
C ALA A 38 -5.55 4.07 -8.56
N LEU A 39 -5.46 5.09 -7.69
CA LEU A 39 -6.33 6.26 -7.71
C LEU A 39 -6.15 7.10 -8.98
N PHE A 40 -4.92 7.25 -9.47
CA PHE A 40 -4.66 7.95 -10.72
C PHE A 40 -5.26 7.22 -11.93
N LEU A 41 -5.12 5.89 -11.98
CA LEU A 41 -5.67 5.05 -13.04
C LEU A 41 -7.20 5.09 -13.06
N THR A 42 -7.84 4.92 -11.91
CA THR A 42 -9.31 5.01 -11.78
C THR A 42 -9.86 6.40 -12.11
N LYS A 43 -9.11 7.48 -11.81
CA LYS A 43 -9.47 8.84 -12.21
C LYS A 43 -9.40 9.02 -13.73
N LYS A 44 -8.38 8.46 -14.38
CA LYS A 44 -8.24 8.47 -15.84
C LYS A 44 -9.37 7.69 -16.52
N ASP A 45 -9.69 6.49 -16.03
CA ASP A 45 -10.80 5.68 -16.54
C ASP A 45 -12.16 6.35 -16.38
N THR A 46 -12.35 7.09 -15.29
CA THR A 46 -13.57 7.87 -15.09
C THR A 46 -13.71 8.98 -16.13
N SER A 47 -12.59 9.60 -16.54
CA SER A 47 -12.57 10.60 -17.62
C SER A 47 -12.92 9.95 -18.97
N THR A 48 -12.27 8.84 -19.31
CA THR A 48 -12.52 8.11 -20.56
C THR A 48 -13.95 7.56 -20.65
N TYR A 49 -14.53 7.12 -19.53
CA TYR A 49 -15.94 6.71 -19.47
C TYR A 49 -16.90 7.88 -19.72
N ASN A 50 -16.61 9.07 -19.18
CA ASN A 50 -17.42 10.27 -19.40
C ASN A 50 -17.35 10.79 -20.84
N GLU A 51 -16.23 10.58 -21.52
CA GLU A 51 -16.06 10.97 -22.93
C GLU A 51 -16.87 10.06 -23.87
N ASN A 52 -17.02 8.77 -23.56
CA ASN A 52 -17.74 7.81 -24.40
C ASN A 52 -18.54 6.76 -23.59
N PRO A 53 -19.66 7.15 -22.97
CA PRO A 53 -20.42 6.26 -22.07
C PRO A 53 -21.09 5.09 -22.79
N GLU A 54 -21.34 5.19 -24.10
CA GLU A 54 -21.99 4.14 -24.90
C GLU A 54 -21.04 2.99 -25.28
N LEU A 55 -19.72 3.24 -25.26
CA LEU A 55 -18.72 2.28 -25.69
C LEU A 55 -18.26 1.35 -24.55
N TYR A 56 -18.49 1.74 -23.29
CA TYR A 56 -17.87 1.11 -22.12
C TYR A 56 -18.88 0.51 -21.15
N THR A 57 -18.58 -0.71 -20.69
CA THR A 57 -19.32 -1.40 -19.63
C THR A 57 -18.43 -1.58 -18.40
N ASN A 58 -19.02 -1.95 -17.26
CA ASN A 58 -18.30 -2.21 -15.99
C ASN A 58 -17.72 -0.98 -15.27
N PHE A 59 -18.32 0.21 -15.46
CA PHE A 59 -17.93 1.39 -14.65
C PHE A 59 -18.18 1.21 -13.15
N GLY A 60 -19.10 0.32 -12.76
CA GLY A 60 -19.31 -0.07 -11.35
C GLY A 60 -18.03 -0.61 -10.69
N THR A 61 -17.24 -1.40 -11.42
CA THR A 61 -15.98 -1.97 -10.91
C THR A 61 -14.91 -0.91 -10.67
N VAL A 62 -14.85 0.12 -11.54
CA VAL A 62 -13.94 1.27 -11.36
C VAL A 62 -14.31 2.07 -10.11
N LYS A 63 -15.61 2.28 -9.85
CA LYS A 63 -16.09 2.92 -8.62
C LYS A 63 -15.71 2.10 -7.38
N THR A 64 -15.90 0.78 -7.42
CA THR A 64 -15.51 -0.11 -6.33
C THR A 64 -14.01 -0.07 -6.08
N ALA A 65 -13.18 -0.14 -7.13
CA ALA A 65 -11.72 -0.06 -7.01
C ALA A 65 -11.27 1.29 -6.40
N LYS A 66 -11.94 2.39 -6.76
CA LYS A 66 -11.68 3.71 -6.17
C LYS A 66 -12.00 3.75 -4.67
N ILE A 67 -13.11 3.14 -4.25
CA ILE A 67 -13.49 3.04 -2.82
C ILE A 67 -12.46 2.20 -2.06
N ILE A 68 -12.10 1.03 -2.58
CA ILE A 68 -11.11 0.14 -1.95
C ILE A 68 -9.75 0.84 -1.82
N SER A 69 -9.31 1.59 -2.83
CA SER A 69 -8.04 2.34 -2.79
C SER A 69 -8.04 3.43 -1.71
N TRP A 70 -9.18 4.08 -1.47
CA TRP A 70 -9.30 5.04 -0.37
C TRP A 70 -9.22 4.35 1.00
N ILE A 71 -9.90 3.21 1.15
CA ILE A 71 -9.89 2.43 2.39
C ILE A 71 -8.46 1.96 2.72
N SER A 72 -7.74 1.42 1.73
CA SER A 72 -6.36 0.96 1.94
C SER A 72 -5.41 2.11 2.31
N MET A 73 -5.57 3.28 1.68
CA MET A 73 -4.77 4.45 1.98
C MET A 73 -4.99 4.96 3.41
N VAL A 74 -6.24 5.02 3.87
CA VAL A 74 -6.57 5.44 5.25
C VAL A 74 -6.02 4.45 6.29
N ILE A 75 -6.20 3.15 6.08
CA ILE A 75 -5.67 2.11 6.98
C ILE A 75 -4.15 2.18 7.06
N SER A 76 -3.47 2.34 5.92
CA SER A 76 -2.02 2.47 5.87
C SER A 76 -1.53 3.68 6.66
N LEU A 77 -2.22 4.83 6.53
CA LEU A 77 -1.88 6.05 7.26
C LEU A 77 -2.01 5.88 8.78
N ILE A 78 -3.05 5.18 9.24
CA ILE A 78 -3.29 4.89 10.66
C ILE A 78 -2.15 4.02 11.21
N ILE A 79 -1.77 2.95 10.49
CA ILE A 79 -0.69 2.04 10.91
C ILE A 79 0.64 2.78 10.99
N VAL A 80 0.99 3.59 9.98
CA VAL A 80 2.20 4.41 10.00
C VAL A 80 2.16 5.41 11.16
N GLY A 81 1.01 6.02 11.43
CA GLY A 81 0.81 6.90 12.58
C GLY A 81 1.11 6.19 13.91
N ILE A 82 0.54 5.01 14.13
CA ILE A 82 0.78 4.20 15.34
C ILE A 82 2.27 3.84 15.47
N LEU A 83 2.92 3.41 14.38
CA LEU A 83 4.35 3.10 14.38
C LEU A 83 5.20 4.32 14.76
N VAL A 84 4.90 5.50 14.20
CA VAL A 84 5.59 6.75 14.54
C VAL A 84 5.38 7.11 16.01
N PHE A 85 4.16 6.97 16.54
CA PHE A 85 3.88 7.19 17.96
C PHE A 85 4.69 6.25 18.86
N GLN A 86 4.73 4.95 18.54
CA GLN A 86 5.53 3.97 19.30
C GLN A 86 7.02 4.29 19.27
N ILE A 87 7.54 4.73 18.13
CA ILE A 87 8.94 5.13 18.00
C ILE A 87 9.24 6.36 18.87
N ILE A 88 8.34 7.34 18.91
CA ILE A 88 8.50 8.55 19.74
C ILE A 88 8.47 8.20 21.23
N GLU A 89 7.51 7.36 21.66
CA GLU A 89 7.40 6.92 23.06
C GLU A 89 8.58 6.04 23.49
N ALA A 90 9.13 5.22 22.58
CA ALA A 90 10.29 4.36 22.85
C ALA A 90 11.63 5.11 22.98
N GLY A 91 11.63 6.45 22.90
CA GLY A 91 12.85 7.26 22.98
C GLY A 91 13.46 7.61 21.62
N GLY A 92 12.68 7.48 20.55
CA GLY A 92 13.07 7.82 19.19
C GLY A 92 13.65 6.64 18.43
N ILE A 93 13.93 6.88 17.14
CA ILE A 93 14.51 5.88 16.22
C ILE A 93 15.85 5.35 16.76
N GLN A 94 16.58 6.15 17.53
CA GLN A 94 17.87 5.82 18.13
C GLN A 94 17.78 4.67 19.14
N ALA A 95 16.85 4.75 20.10
CA ALA A 95 16.67 3.70 21.10
C ALA A 95 16.24 2.36 20.47
N TRP A 96 15.40 2.42 19.43
CA TRP A 96 14.97 1.23 18.69
C TRP A 96 16.12 0.60 17.88
N PHE A 97 17.01 1.43 17.32
CA PHE A 97 18.20 0.98 16.59
C PHE A 97 19.23 0.34 17.53
N GLU A 98 19.50 0.94 18.69
CA GLU A 98 20.41 0.40 19.70
C GLU A 98 19.93 -0.94 20.25
N GLN A 99 18.64 -1.06 20.60
CA GLN A 99 18.07 -2.34 21.07
C GLN A 99 18.15 -3.43 20.00
N SER A 100 17.98 -3.07 18.73
CA SER A 100 18.07 -4.02 17.62
C SER A 100 19.52 -4.47 17.34
N GLN A 101 20.50 -3.58 17.52
CA GLN A 101 21.93 -3.90 17.41
C GLN A 101 22.38 -4.86 18.53
N GLN A 102 22.02 -4.54 19.78
CA GLN A 102 22.36 -5.38 20.94
C GLN A 102 21.78 -6.79 20.80
N ARG A 103 20.49 -6.91 20.43
CA ARG A 103 19.86 -8.21 20.21
C ARG A 103 20.54 -9.01 19.09
N GLN A 104 21.00 -8.34 18.02
CA GLN A 104 21.75 -9.01 16.97
C GLN A 104 23.11 -9.51 17.46
N GLN A 105 23.82 -8.72 18.27
CA GLN A 105 25.08 -9.16 18.89
C GLN A 105 24.87 -10.35 19.83
N GLU A 106 23.86 -10.32 20.70
CA GLU A 106 23.55 -11.44 21.61
C GLU A 106 23.21 -12.73 20.86
N ILE A 107 22.51 -12.63 19.72
CA ILE A 107 22.20 -13.77 18.86
C ILE A 107 23.48 -14.32 18.23
N LEU A 108 24.37 -13.45 17.72
CA LEU A 108 25.64 -13.84 17.14
C LEU A 108 26.57 -14.50 18.17
N ASP A 109 26.60 -13.98 19.40
CA ASP A 109 27.31 -14.56 20.54
C ASP A 109 26.73 -15.94 20.90
N GLN A 110 25.40 -16.10 20.84
CA GLN A 110 24.77 -17.42 21.01
C GLN A 110 25.14 -18.43 19.92
N PHE A 111 25.36 -17.97 18.69
CA PHE A 111 25.78 -18.82 17.57
C PHE A 111 27.30 -18.99 17.46
N GLY A 112 28.07 -18.38 18.38
CA GLY A 112 29.53 -18.55 18.49
C GLY A 112 30.33 -18.02 17.30
N ILE A 113 29.79 -17.02 16.58
CA ILE A 113 30.46 -16.41 15.42
C ILE A 113 31.07 -15.08 15.89
N GLU A 114 32.21 -15.15 16.59
CA GLU A 114 33.01 -13.96 16.90
C GLU A 114 33.62 -13.44 15.58
N LEU A 115 33.16 -12.28 15.12
CA LEU A 115 33.82 -11.54 14.04
C LEU A 115 35.08 -10.89 14.63
N GLU A 116 36.22 -11.60 14.58
CA GLU A 116 37.55 -11.00 14.63
C GLU A 116 37.82 -10.09 13.41
#